data_AF-A0A843CLW7-F1
#
_entry.id   AF-A0A843CLW7-F1
#
_cell.length_a   1.000
_cell.length_b   1.000
_cell.length_c   1.000
_cell.angle_alpha   90.00
_cell.angle_beta   90.00
_cell.angle_gamma   90.00
#
_symmetry.space_group_name_H-M   'P 1'
#
loop_
_entity.id
_entity.type
_entity.pdbx_description
1 polymer ?
#
loop_
_entity_poly.entity_id
_entity_poly.type
_entity_poly.pdbx_seq_one_letter_code
_entity_poly.pdbx_strand_id
1 'polypeptide(L)'
;MHRITSILIFSVVLAIVVVTSLVLFSFTPSFKEQGSDTANLTTHSIAAQNKTQLRYPVNNTFYDEKLKKYETKNQHVKSIFSKCGTDSHCATDSMSTLSRNETKQTVLDTLNEITASYDTMGMLCHNQAHHLGEFLYGYSGNLTEALLIADRKCGGGLYHGIMKNYFQTELFFEKANADTIPVRESCDILGNNPYSHIRLECTHGTGHALSRAYNLDVFSALKRCDEFNSSIDQRACYRGVFMENL
;
A
#
# COMPACT_ATOMS: atom_id res chain seq x y z
N MET A 1 -3.00 67.03 16.88
CA MET A 1 -2.01 66.00 17.29
C MET A 1 -2.22 64.62 16.64
N HIS A 2 -2.83 64.50 15.45
CA HIS A 2 -3.07 63.19 14.80
C HIS A 2 -2.37 62.96 13.45
N ARG A 3 -1.63 63.94 12.91
CA ARG A 3 -0.92 63.78 11.61
C ARG A 3 0.57 63.41 11.73
N ILE A 4 1.17 63.54 12.91
CA ILE A 4 2.62 63.30 13.10
C ILE A 4 2.90 61.81 13.40
N THR A 5 1.95 61.11 14.03
CA THR A 5 2.08 59.68 14.38
C THR A 5 1.99 58.73 13.18
N SER A 6 1.22 59.05 12.13
CA SER A 6 1.10 58.18 10.95
C SER A 6 2.35 58.17 10.05
N ILE A 7 3.12 59.26 10.01
CA ILE A 7 4.32 59.38 9.16
C ILE A 7 5.48 58.57 9.76
N LEU A 8 5.59 58.55 11.10
CA LEU A 8 6.59 57.75 11.82
C LEU A 8 6.36 56.24 11.66
N ILE A 9 5.10 55.78 11.68
CA ILE A 9 4.77 54.36 11.51
C ILE A 9 5.06 53.89 10.08
N PHE A 10 4.74 54.69 9.06
CA PHE A 10 5.03 54.34 7.66
C PHE A 10 6.54 54.24 7.37
N SER A 11 7.34 55.10 8.00
CA SER A 11 8.80 55.12 7.84
C SER A 11 9.47 53.89 8.46
N VAL A 12 8.96 53.41 9.60
CA VAL A 12 9.48 52.21 10.28
C VAL A 12 9.09 50.92 9.53
N VAL A 13 7.87 50.85 8.99
CA VAL A 13 7.42 49.68 8.21
C VAL A 13 8.19 49.55 6.89
N LEU A 14 8.49 50.67 6.20
CA LEU A 14 9.27 50.65 4.97
C LEU A 14 10.74 50.23 5.23
N ALA A 15 11.32 50.64 6.35
CA ALA A 15 12.67 50.22 6.74
C ALA A 15 12.75 48.72 7.05
N ILE A 16 11.74 48.14 7.70
CA ILE A 16 11.71 46.70 8.02
C ILE A 16 11.57 45.85 6.74
N VAL A 17 10.76 46.27 5.76
CA VAL A 17 10.58 45.55 4.49
C VAL A 17 11.85 45.58 3.62
N VAL A 18 12.60 46.69 3.65
CA VAL A 18 13.87 46.79 2.90
C VAL A 18 14.96 45.93 3.56
N VAL A 19 15.01 45.86 4.90
CA VAL A 19 16.00 45.03 5.62
C VAL A 19 15.71 43.53 5.45
N THR A 20 14.45 43.09 5.44
CA THR A 20 14.13 41.68 5.19
C THR A 20 14.37 41.25 3.73
N SER A 21 14.21 42.18 2.78
CA SER A 21 14.50 41.91 1.36
C SER A 21 16.01 41.83 1.06
N LEU A 22 16.86 42.53 1.81
CA LEU A 22 18.32 42.48 1.67
C LEU A 22 18.93 41.21 2.30
N VAL A 23 18.32 40.66 3.34
CA VAL A 23 18.80 39.43 4.01
C VAL A 23 18.48 38.17 3.19
N LEU A 24 17.45 38.20 2.33
CA LEU A 24 17.10 37.07 1.46
C LEU A 24 17.96 36.93 0.19
N PHE A 25 18.82 37.90 -0.12
CA PHE A 25 19.73 37.85 -1.27
C PHE A 25 21.15 37.33 -0.99
N SER A 26 21.43 36.89 0.24
CA SER A 26 22.81 36.51 0.65
C SER A 26 23.04 35.02 0.92
N PHE A 27 22.09 34.14 0.61
CA PHE A 27 22.26 32.68 0.74
C PHE A 27 21.98 31.96 -0.58
N THR A 28 22.89 32.11 -1.54
CA THR A 28 23.04 31.15 -2.64
C THR A 28 24.04 30.06 -2.20
N PRO A 29 23.64 28.79 -2.03
CA PRO A 29 24.61 27.72 -1.91
C PRO A 29 25.32 27.53 -3.26
N SER A 30 26.65 27.60 -3.22
CA SER A 30 27.55 27.42 -4.36
C SER A 30 27.45 25.97 -4.85
N PHE A 31 26.78 25.76 -5.98
CA PHE A 31 26.87 24.51 -6.74
C PHE A 31 28.19 24.51 -7.49
N LYS A 32 29.12 23.65 -7.07
CA LYS A 32 30.34 23.37 -7.81
C LYS A 32 30.00 22.45 -8.97
N GLU A 33 29.95 23.02 -10.17
CA GLU A 33 29.97 22.31 -11.44
C GLU A 33 31.24 21.46 -11.52
N GLN A 34 31.09 20.16 -11.68
CA GLN A 34 32.15 19.30 -12.19
C GLN A 34 31.62 18.63 -13.45
N GLY A 35 32.23 19.00 -14.58
CA GLY A 35 31.76 18.73 -15.92
C GLY A 35 31.73 17.26 -16.31
N SER A 36 30.75 16.97 -17.17
CA SER A 36 30.78 16.10 -18.35
C SER A 36 31.87 15.02 -18.39
N ASP A 37 31.45 13.79 -18.11
CA ASP A 37 31.92 12.62 -18.83
C ASP A 37 30.70 11.84 -19.32
N THR A 38 30.48 11.89 -20.64
CA THR A 38 29.56 11.02 -21.36
C THR A 38 30.08 9.59 -21.28
N ALA A 39 29.50 8.77 -20.41
CA ALA A 39 29.72 7.33 -20.37
C ALA A 39 28.39 6.59 -20.24
N ASN A 40 27.97 6.02 -21.37
CA ASN A 40 27.09 4.86 -21.56
C ASN A 40 26.11 4.50 -20.44
N LEU A 41 24.84 4.63 -20.79
CA LEU A 41 23.67 4.03 -20.15
C LEU A 41 23.74 2.50 -20.27
N THR A 42 24.65 1.85 -19.55
CA THR A 42 24.63 0.41 -19.33
C THR A 42 24.05 0.14 -17.95
N THR A 43 22.80 -0.32 -17.96
CA THR A 43 22.19 -1.26 -17.01
C THR A 43 23.05 -1.61 -15.80
N HIS A 44 22.93 -0.83 -14.72
CA HIS A 44 23.32 -1.30 -13.39
C HIS A 44 22.06 -1.67 -12.61
N SER A 45 21.79 -2.96 -12.66
CA SER A 45 20.97 -3.68 -11.70
C SER A 45 21.39 -3.26 -10.29
N ILE A 46 20.51 -2.52 -9.62
CA ILE A 46 20.52 -2.46 -8.15
C ILE A 46 20.45 -3.90 -7.69
N ALA A 47 21.47 -4.30 -6.93
CA ALA A 47 21.68 -5.64 -6.43
C ALA A 47 20.34 -6.24 -5.98
N ALA A 48 19.89 -7.26 -6.72
CA ALA A 48 18.88 -8.19 -6.26
C ALA A 48 19.38 -8.69 -4.92
N GLN A 49 18.75 -8.24 -3.84
CA GLN A 49 18.87 -8.92 -2.56
C GLN A 49 18.51 -10.37 -2.85
N ASN A 50 19.47 -11.24 -2.61
CA ASN A 50 19.40 -12.67 -2.83
C ASN A 50 18.47 -13.32 -1.80
N LYS A 51 17.24 -12.81 -1.66
CA LYS A 51 16.10 -13.58 -1.21
C LYS A 51 15.63 -14.34 -2.44
N THR A 52 16.27 -15.47 -2.71
CA THR A 52 15.50 -16.63 -3.14
C THR A 52 14.45 -16.88 -2.07
N GLN A 53 13.36 -16.12 -2.11
CA GLN A 53 12.09 -16.61 -1.65
C GLN A 53 11.92 -17.88 -2.46
N LEU A 54 12.00 -19.01 -1.77
CA LEU A 54 11.84 -20.31 -2.36
C LEU A 54 10.49 -20.29 -3.09
N ARG A 55 10.53 -20.04 -4.41
CA ARG A 55 9.42 -20.25 -5.32
C ARG A 55 9.33 -21.76 -5.47
N TYR A 56 8.92 -22.43 -4.40
CA TYR A 56 8.41 -23.78 -4.53
C TYR A 56 7.09 -23.62 -5.28
N PRO A 57 6.97 -24.12 -6.52
CA PRO A 57 5.64 -24.39 -7.03
C PRO A 57 5.02 -25.33 -6.01
N VAL A 58 4.03 -24.85 -5.26
CA VAL A 58 3.16 -25.73 -4.47
C VAL A 58 2.34 -26.47 -5.52
N ASN A 59 2.97 -27.46 -6.14
CA ASN A 59 2.37 -28.33 -7.13
C ASN A 59 1.47 -29.29 -6.35
N ASN A 60 0.35 -28.75 -5.91
CA ASN A 60 -0.52 -29.41 -4.97
C ASN A 60 -1.78 -29.80 -5.73
N THR A 61 -1.71 -31.01 -6.26
CA THR A 61 -2.72 -31.63 -7.13
C THR A 61 -4.13 -31.52 -6.55
N PHE A 62 -4.27 -31.54 -5.23
CA PHE A 62 -5.54 -31.33 -4.52
C PHE A 62 -6.20 -29.96 -4.82
N TYR A 63 -5.41 -28.91 -4.97
CA TYR A 63 -5.88 -27.54 -5.16
C TYR A 63 -6.20 -27.28 -6.62
N ASP A 64 -5.34 -27.79 -7.50
CA ASP A 64 -5.60 -27.76 -8.93
C ASP A 64 -6.87 -28.54 -9.27
N GLU A 65 -7.15 -29.65 -8.58
CA GLU A 65 -8.42 -30.38 -8.72
C GLU A 65 -9.64 -29.58 -8.24
N LYS A 66 -9.54 -28.88 -7.10
CA LYS A 66 -10.61 -28.00 -6.62
C LYS A 66 -10.88 -26.85 -7.59
N LEU A 67 -9.84 -26.18 -8.07
CA LEU A 67 -9.97 -25.08 -9.04
C LEU A 67 -10.46 -25.56 -10.40
N LYS A 68 -10.02 -26.75 -10.87
CA LYS A 68 -10.55 -27.37 -12.10
C LYS A 68 -12.04 -27.68 -12.02
N LYS A 69 -12.56 -27.97 -10.82
CA LYS A 69 -13.99 -28.24 -10.58
C LYS A 69 -14.81 -26.95 -10.43
N TYR A 70 -14.18 -25.78 -10.32
CA TYR A 70 -14.90 -24.53 -10.22
C TYR A 70 -15.53 -24.16 -11.58
N GLU A 71 -16.85 -24.23 -11.65
CA GLU A 71 -17.62 -23.83 -12.84
C GLU A 71 -18.04 -22.36 -12.74
N THR A 72 -17.47 -21.54 -13.61
CA THR A 72 -17.84 -20.12 -13.78
C THR A 72 -18.41 -19.88 -15.18
N LYS A 73 -19.21 -18.82 -15.34
CA LYS A 73 -19.61 -18.31 -16.67
C LYS A 73 -18.74 -17.15 -17.14
N ASN A 74 -17.92 -16.58 -16.26
CA ASN A 74 -17.03 -15.47 -16.56
C ASN A 74 -15.80 -15.94 -17.34
N GLN A 75 -15.69 -15.47 -18.58
CA GLN A 75 -14.63 -15.87 -19.50
C GLN A 75 -13.24 -15.41 -19.03
N HIS A 76 -13.15 -14.27 -18.34
CA HIS A 76 -11.88 -13.76 -17.83
C HIS A 76 -11.36 -14.66 -16.70
N VAL A 77 -12.22 -15.06 -15.77
CA VAL A 77 -11.86 -15.99 -14.69
C VAL A 77 -11.36 -17.31 -15.28
N LYS A 78 -12.07 -17.88 -16.27
CA LYS A 78 -11.63 -19.09 -16.97
C LYS A 78 -10.25 -18.93 -17.61
N SER A 79 -10.05 -17.82 -18.33
CA SER A 79 -8.78 -17.54 -19.00
C SER A 79 -7.63 -17.42 -18.00
N ILE A 80 -7.86 -16.70 -16.89
CA ILE A 80 -6.88 -16.51 -15.83
C ILE A 80 -6.52 -17.84 -15.18
N PHE A 81 -7.50 -18.67 -14.79
CA PHE A 81 -7.21 -19.97 -14.18
C PHE A 81 -6.59 -20.96 -15.15
N SER A 82 -7.01 -20.98 -16.41
CA SER A 82 -6.37 -21.82 -17.44
C SER A 82 -4.90 -21.45 -17.65
N LYS A 83 -4.55 -20.16 -17.50
CA LYS A 83 -3.19 -19.67 -17.67
C LYS A 83 -2.33 -19.84 -16.41
N CYS A 84 -2.90 -19.53 -15.25
CA CYS A 84 -2.15 -19.33 -14.01
C CYS A 84 -2.29 -20.46 -12.99
N GLY A 85 -3.35 -21.27 -13.06
CA GLY A 85 -3.65 -22.25 -12.01
C GLY A 85 -3.71 -21.59 -10.63
N THR A 86 -2.86 -22.07 -9.72
CA THR A 86 -2.71 -21.57 -8.34
C THR A 86 -1.66 -20.47 -8.15
N ASP A 87 -0.96 -20.06 -9.22
CA ASP A 87 0.05 -18.99 -9.14
C ASP A 87 -0.61 -17.61 -8.95
N SER A 88 -0.49 -17.10 -7.72
CA SER A 88 -1.05 -15.81 -7.31
C SER A 88 -0.43 -14.61 -8.02
N HIS A 89 0.85 -14.67 -8.37
CA HIS A 89 1.51 -13.56 -9.09
C HIS A 89 0.99 -13.52 -10.53
N CYS A 90 0.92 -14.67 -11.19
CA CYS A 90 0.34 -14.77 -12.54
C CYS A 90 -1.11 -14.26 -12.58
N ALA A 91 -1.93 -14.63 -11.58
CA ALA A 91 -3.31 -14.16 -11.50
C ALA A 91 -3.39 -12.64 -11.35
N THR A 92 -2.56 -12.06 -10.49
CA THR A 92 -2.48 -10.61 -10.23
C THR A 92 -1.99 -9.83 -11.46
N ASP A 93 -0.99 -10.36 -12.18
CA ASP A 93 -0.50 -9.78 -13.44
C ASP A 93 -1.58 -9.84 -14.54
N SER A 94 -2.35 -10.92 -14.56
CA SER A 94 -3.46 -11.08 -15.50
C SER A 94 -4.60 -10.12 -15.18
N MET A 95 -4.89 -9.85 -13.91
CA MET A 95 -5.81 -8.78 -13.47
C MET A 95 -5.31 -7.40 -13.88
N SER A 96 -4.01 -7.13 -13.75
CA SER A 96 -3.38 -5.88 -14.20
C SER A 96 -3.43 -5.70 -15.72
N THR A 97 -3.44 -6.79 -16.48
CA THR A 97 -3.63 -6.76 -17.93
C THR A 97 -5.10 -6.53 -18.29
N LEU A 98 -6.02 -7.19 -17.58
CA LEU A 98 -7.46 -7.02 -17.72
C LEU A 98 -7.87 -5.57 -17.50
N SER A 99 -7.35 -4.92 -16.45
CA SER A 99 -7.70 -3.55 -16.08
C SER A 99 -7.36 -2.49 -17.12
N ARG A 100 -6.47 -2.80 -18.07
CA ARG A 100 -6.10 -1.90 -19.16
C ARG A 100 -7.04 -2.00 -20.37
N ASN A 101 -7.81 -3.08 -20.47
CA ASN A 101 -8.57 -3.41 -21.68
C ASN A 101 -10.08 -3.53 -21.43
N GLU A 102 -10.50 -3.63 -20.17
CA GLU A 102 -11.89 -3.87 -19.79
C GLU A 102 -12.48 -2.74 -18.94
N THR A 103 -13.80 -2.75 -18.80
CA THR A 103 -14.50 -1.78 -17.95
C THR A 103 -14.23 -2.01 -16.48
N LYS A 104 -14.38 -0.97 -15.66
CA LYS A 104 -14.26 -1.07 -14.19
C LYS A 104 -15.16 -2.14 -13.61
N GLN A 105 -16.40 -2.23 -14.07
CA GLN A 105 -17.33 -3.26 -13.61
C GLN A 105 -16.80 -4.67 -13.91
N THR A 106 -16.34 -4.92 -15.15
CA THR A 106 -15.75 -6.20 -15.55
C THR A 106 -14.55 -6.59 -14.67
N VAL A 107 -13.68 -5.63 -14.37
CA VAL A 107 -12.48 -5.85 -13.53
C VAL A 107 -12.88 -6.23 -12.10
N LEU A 108 -13.80 -5.48 -11.50
CA LEU A 108 -14.24 -5.72 -10.13
C LEU A 108 -15.04 -7.04 -10.01
N ASP A 109 -15.88 -7.35 -10.99
CA ASP A 109 -16.61 -8.63 -11.03
C ASP A 109 -15.64 -9.80 -11.16
N THR A 110 -14.62 -9.68 -12.01
CA THR A 110 -13.59 -10.71 -12.16
C THR A 110 -12.76 -10.87 -10.89
N LEU A 111 -12.39 -9.78 -10.22
CA LEU A 111 -11.67 -9.81 -8.94
C LEU A 111 -12.48 -10.55 -7.86
N ASN A 112 -13.76 -10.20 -7.73
CA ASN A 112 -14.66 -10.79 -6.75
C ASN A 112 -14.85 -12.29 -7.00
N GLU A 113 -14.98 -12.69 -8.26
CA GLU A 113 -15.18 -14.08 -8.63
C GLU A 113 -13.91 -14.93 -8.49
N ILE A 114 -12.73 -14.40 -8.85
CA ILE A 114 -11.44 -15.06 -8.58
C ILE A 114 -11.27 -15.27 -7.08
N THR A 115 -11.52 -14.23 -6.28
CA THR A 115 -11.39 -14.31 -4.81
C THR A 115 -12.36 -15.35 -4.24
N ALA A 116 -13.61 -15.37 -4.70
CA ALA A 116 -14.60 -16.38 -4.31
C ALA A 116 -14.21 -17.80 -4.72
N SER A 117 -13.60 -17.96 -5.89
CA SER A 117 -13.10 -19.25 -6.36
C SER A 117 -11.97 -19.75 -5.45
N TYR A 118 -11.05 -18.85 -5.09
CA TYR A 118 -9.95 -19.19 -4.20
C TYR A 118 -10.42 -19.54 -2.79
N ASP A 119 -11.47 -18.89 -2.28
CA ASP A 119 -12.03 -19.18 -0.95
C ASP A 119 -12.43 -20.65 -0.75
N THR A 120 -12.75 -21.37 -1.85
CA THR A 120 -13.02 -22.82 -1.82
C THR A 120 -11.82 -23.68 -1.35
N MET A 121 -10.61 -23.10 -1.37
CA MET A 121 -9.36 -23.68 -0.87
C MET A 121 -9.15 -23.48 0.64
N GLY A 122 -10.04 -22.74 1.32
CA GLY A 122 -9.93 -22.40 2.73
C GLY A 122 -8.75 -21.46 3.02
N MET A 123 -8.14 -21.55 4.19
CA MET A 123 -7.07 -20.64 4.63
C MET A 123 -5.84 -20.59 3.70
N LEU A 124 -5.69 -21.52 2.78
CA LEU A 124 -4.57 -21.57 1.86
C LEU A 124 -4.69 -20.58 0.71
N CYS A 125 -5.86 -19.95 0.54
CA CYS A 125 -6.00 -18.82 -0.38
C CYS A 125 -5.55 -17.47 0.18
N HIS A 126 -5.08 -17.42 1.43
CA HIS A 126 -4.74 -16.16 2.10
C HIS A 126 -3.70 -15.34 1.31
N ASN A 127 -2.64 -15.99 0.84
CA ASN A 127 -1.58 -15.34 0.07
C ASN A 127 -2.06 -14.88 -1.32
N GLN A 128 -2.97 -15.63 -1.95
CA GLN A 128 -3.60 -15.25 -3.21
C GLN A 128 -4.41 -13.96 -3.01
N ALA A 129 -5.22 -13.92 -1.95
CA ALA A 129 -6.01 -12.73 -1.61
C ALA A 129 -5.12 -11.53 -1.22
N HIS A 130 -3.97 -11.75 -0.57
CA HIS A 130 -2.96 -10.68 -0.36
C HIS A 130 -2.57 -10.00 -1.68
N HIS A 131 -2.16 -10.76 -2.69
CA HIS A 131 -1.72 -10.17 -3.97
C HIS A 131 -2.88 -9.50 -4.73
N LEU A 132 -4.07 -10.09 -4.70
CA LEU A 132 -5.27 -9.47 -5.27
C LEU A 132 -5.66 -8.16 -4.57
N GLY A 133 -5.42 -8.06 -3.25
CA GLY A 133 -5.62 -6.83 -2.48
C GLY A 133 -4.61 -5.73 -2.85
N GLU A 134 -3.34 -6.11 -3.06
CA GLU A 134 -2.33 -5.18 -3.57
C GLU A 134 -2.71 -4.63 -4.94
N PHE A 135 -3.19 -5.49 -5.84
CA PHE A 135 -3.75 -5.07 -7.13
C PHE A 135 -4.94 -4.14 -6.96
N LEU A 136 -5.90 -4.47 -6.08
CA LEU A 136 -7.10 -3.67 -5.89
C LEU A 136 -6.77 -2.24 -5.45
N TYR A 137 -5.84 -2.06 -4.51
CA TYR A 137 -5.40 -0.71 -4.14
C TYR A 137 -4.73 0.02 -5.32
N GLY A 138 -3.79 -0.63 -6.01
CA GLY A 138 -3.11 -0.04 -7.18
C GLY A 138 -4.08 0.31 -8.32
N TYR A 139 -5.17 -0.45 -8.46
CA TYR A 139 -6.22 -0.22 -9.44
C TYR A 139 -7.15 0.92 -9.05
N SER A 140 -7.60 0.97 -7.80
CA SER A 140 -8.49 2.03 -7.31
C SER A 140 -7.76 3.37 -7.12
N GLY A 141 -6.46 3.34 -6.80
CA GLY A 141 -5.67 4.54 -6.50
C GLY A 141 -6.16 5.33 -5.28
N ASN A 142 -7.07 4.74 -4.49
CA ASN A 142 -7.72 5.38 -3.37
C ASN A 142 -8.00 4.33 -2.27
N LEU A 143 -7.49 4.60 -1.07
CA LEU A 143 -7.61 3.67 0.06
C LEU A 143 -9.07 3.41 0.45
N THR A 144 -9.87 4.49 0.55
CA THR A 144 -11.30 4.39 0.88
C THR A 144 -12.04 3.52 -0.12
N GLU A 145 -11.85 3.76 -1.41
CA GLU A 145 -12.50 2.97 -2.46
C GLU A 145 -12.12 1.49 -2.36
N ALA A 146 -10.82 1.19 -2.26
CA ALA A 146 -10.33 -0.19 -2.19
C ALA A 146 -10.88 -0.93 -0.96
N LEU A 147 -10.87 -0.29 0.22
CA LEU A 147 -11.40 -0.88 1.46
C LEU A 147 -12.91 -1.13 1.43
N LEU A 148 -13.67 -0.30 0.72
CA LEU A 148 -15.11 -0.49 0.54
C LEU A 148 -15.46 -1.58 -0.47
N ILE A 149 -14.58 -1.85 -1.44
CA ILE A 149 -14.73 -2.93 -2.42
C ILE A 149 -14.34 -4.29 -1.81
N ALA A 150 -13.33 -4.29 -0.93
CA ALA A 150 -12.76 -5.52 -0.37
C ALA A 150 -13.79 -6.37 0.37
N ASP A 151 -13.58 -7.69 0.32
CA ASP A 151 -14.35 -8.67 1.07
C ASP A 151 -13.48 -9.45 2.07
N ARG A 152 -14.14 -10.20 2.96
CA ARG A 152 -13.48 -10.95 4.03
C ARG A 152 -13.10 -12.39 3.66
N LYS A 153 -13.24 -12.78 2.40
CA LYS A 153 -12.87 -14.13 1.95
C LYS A 153 -11.37 -14.34 2.13
N CYS A 154 -10.95 -15.60 2.17
CA CYS A 154 -9.55 -15.95 2.37
C CYS A 154 -8.94 -15.35 3.66
N GLY A 155 -9.76 -15.24 4.71
CA GLY A 155 -9.35 -14.67 5.99
C GLY A 155 -8.90 -13.22 5.88
N GLY A 156 -9.64 -12.40 5.12
CA GLY A 156 -9.37 -10.96 5.03
C GLY A 156 -8.19 -10.56 4.15
N GLY A 157 -7.64 -11.49 3.34
CA GLY A 157 -6.39 -11.24 2.63
C GLY A 157 -6.41 -10.03 1.69
N LEU A 158 -7.56 -9.66 1.13
CA LEU A 158 -7.69 -8.42 0.34
C LEU A 158 -7.35 -7.17 1.16
N TYR A 159 -7.88 -7.06 2.39
CA TYR A 159 -7.59 -5.93 3.27
C TYR A 159 -6.09 -5.83 3.57
N HIS A 160 -5.43 -6.96 3.80
CA HIS A 160 -4.00 -6.97 4.10
C HIS A 160 -3.18 -6.53 2.88
N GLY A 161 -3.53 -7.02 1.69
CA GLY A 161 -2.91 -6.58 0.43
C GLY A 161 -3.06 -5.09 0.18
N ILE A 162 -4.27 -4.56 0.39
CA ILE A 162 -4.56 -3.13 0.25
C ILE A 162 -3.66 -2.31 1.16
N MET A 163 -3.59 -2.66 2.46
CA MET A 163 -2.79 -1.91 3.42
C MET A 163 -1.29 -1.94 3.08
N LYS A 164 -0.76 -3.09 2.63
CA LYS A 164 0.64 -3.18 2.22
C LYS A 164 0.93 -2.28 1.02
N ASN A 165 0.09 -2.30 -0.01
CA ASN A 165 0.32 -1.48 -1.20
C ASN A 165 0.10 0.01 -0.92
N TYR A 166 -0.88 0.35 -0.07
CA TYR A 166 -1.07 1.71 0.44
C TYR A 166 0.22 2.25 1.07
N PHE A 167 0.71 1.63 2.15
CA PHE A 167 1.95 2.10 2.80
C PHE A 167 3.13 2.14 1.85
N GLN A 168 3.25 1.15 0.96
CA GLN A 168 4.34 1.12 -0.01
C GLN A 168 4.29 2.31 -0.98
N THR A 169 3.09 2.69 -1.43
CA THR A 169 2.85 3.82 -2.33
C THR A 169 3.16 5.14 -1.63
N GLU A 170 2.72 5.32 -0.39
CA GLU A 170 3.00 6.53 0.41
C GLU A 170 4.51 6.74 0.57
N LEU A 171 5.26 5.69 0.90
CA LEU A 171 6.71 5.76 1.05
C LEU A 171 7.43 6.11 -0.25
N PHE A 172 7.01 5.54 -1.38
CA PHE A 172 7.69 5.75 -2.66
C PHE A 172 7.34 7.07 -3.34
N PHE A 173 6.05 7.39 -3.46
CA PHE A 173 5.59 8.51 -4.28
C PHE A 173 5.49 9.80 -3.50
N GLU A 174 5.06 9.73 -2.24
CA GLU A 174 4.92 10.94 -1.41
C GLU A 174 6.22 11.31 -0.71
N LYS A 175 7.29 10.50 -0.87
CA LYS A 175 8.55 10.59 -0.12
C LYS A 175 8.27 10.67 1.40
N ALA A 176 7.17 10.04 1.82
CA ALA A 176 6.78 10.00 3.21
C ALA A 176 7.81 9.20 4.01
N ASN A 177 7.97 9.56 5.28
CA ASN A 177 8.58 8.66 6.24
C ASN A 177 7.49 7.69 6.73
N ALA A 178 7.84 6.46 7.07
CA ALA A 178 6.93 5.53 7.74
C ALA A 178 6.28 6.13 9.00
N ASP A 179 6.95 7.10 9.65
CA ASP A 179 6.44 7.87 10.79
C ASP A 179 5.30 8.84 10.43
N THR A 180 5.15 9.23 9.16
CA THR A 180 4.16 10.25 8.72
C THR A 180 2.89 9.66 8.14
N ILE A 181 2.85 8.35 7.84
CA ILE A 181 1.67 7.67 7.30
C ILE A 181 0.61 7.55 8.42
N PRO A 182 -0.65 7.98 8.22
CA PRO A 182 -1.67 7.97 9.26
C PRO A 182 -2.14 6.56 9.63
N VAL A 183 -1.51 5.94 10.64
CA VAL A 183 -1.84 4.59 11.10
C VAL A 183 -3.23 4.55 11.73
N ARG A 184 -3.48 5.46 12.67
CA ARG A 184 -4.70 5.50 13.47
C ARG A 184 -5.96 5.61 12.61
N GLU A 185 -5.94 6.48 11.62
CA GLU A 185 -7.11 6.81 10.79
C GLU A 185 -7.26 5.87 9.59
N SER A 186 -6.24 5.08 9.24
CA SER A 186 -6.20 4.26 8.01
C SER A 186 -7.38 3.29 7.84
N CYS A 187 -8.05 2.92 8.93
CA CYS A 187 -9.18 1.99 8.93
C CYS A 187 -10.51 2.61 9.37
N ASP A 188 -10.57 3.92 9.65
CA ASP A 188 -11.76 4.56 10.22
C ASP A 188 -12.95 4.63 9.26
N ILE A 189 -12.68 4.56 7.95
CA ILE A 189 -13.72 4.45 6.93
C ILE A 189 -14.60 3.19 7.08
N LEU A 190 -14.06 2.13 7.71
CA LEU A 190 -14.78 0.89 8.00
C LEU A 190 -15.59 0.97 9.31
N GLY A 191 -15.68 2.17 9.89
CA GLY A 191 -16.32 2.45 11.17
C GLY A 191 -15.38 2.25 12.35
N ASN A 192 -15.79 2.81 13.50
CA ASN A 192 -14.98 2.85 14.72
C ASN A 192 -15.32 1.73 15.73
N ASN A 193 -16.14 0.75 15.34
CA ASN A 193 -16.42 -0.40 16.18
C ASN A 193 -15.22 -1.36 16.17
N PRO A 194 -14.46 -1.51 17.27
CA PRO A 194 -13.27 -2.36 17.29
C PRO A 194 -13.58 -3.86 17.22
N TYR A 195 -14.84 -4.26 17.37
CA TYR A 195 -15.28 -5.65 17.18
C TYR A 195 -15.74 -5.95 15.75
N SER A 196 -15.72 -4.95 14.87
CA SER A 196 -16.04 -5.14 13.45
C SER A 196 -14.96 -6.03 12.81
N HIS A 197 -15.36 -7.17 12.26
CA HIS A 197 -14.42 -8.09 11.63
C HIS A 197 -13.66 -7.44 10.47
N ILE A 198 -14.32 -6.62 9.65
CA ILE A 198 -13.65 -5.91 8.54
C ILE A 198 -12.63 -4.88 9.03
N ARG A 199 -12.92 -4.19 10.15
CA ARG A 199 -11.94 -3.29 10.79
C ARG A 199 -10.76 -4.08 11.33
N LEU A 200 -11.02 -5.26 11.89
CA LEU A 200 -9.96 -6.14 12.39
C LEU A 200 -9.06 -6.66 11.27
N GLU A 201 -9.59 -7.02 10.11
CA GLU A 201 -8.76 -7.40 8.96
C GLU A 201 -7.94 -6.19 8.45
N CYS A 202 -8.54 -4.99 8.40
CA CYS A 202 -7.80 -3.77 8.01
C CYS A 202 -6.65 -3.47 8.98
N THR A 203 -6.92 -3.41 10.30
CA THR A 203 -5.93 -3.12 11.33
C THR A 203 -4.85 -4.20 11.41
N HIS A 204 -5.21 -5.47 11.20
CA HIS A 204 -4.25 -6.56 11.04
C HIS A 204 -3.38 -6.36 9.80
N GLY A 205 -3.98 -6.01 8.66
CA GLY A 205 -3.30 -5.61 7.43
C GLY A 205 -2.30 -4.47 7.62
N THR A 206 -2.65 -3.46 8.42
CA THR A 206 -1.75 -2.37 8.78
C THR A 206 -0.49 -2.88 9.51
N GLY A 207 -0.62 -3.92 10.33
CA GLY A 207 0.53 -4.59 10.95
C GLY A 207 1.49 -5.20 9.93
N HIS A 208 0.96 -5.90 8.90
CA HIS A 208 1.78 -6.42 7.80
C HIS A 208 2.51 -5.30 7.06
N ALA A 209 1.80 -4.21 6.78
CA ALA A 209 2.33 -3.04 6.10
C ALA A 209 3.45 -2.35 6.90
N LEU A 210 3.24 -2.16 8.21
CA LEU A 210 4.23 -1.58 9.12
C LEU A 210 5.49 -2.44 9.22
N SER A 211 5.35 -3.77 9.32
CA SER A 211 6.51 -4.67 9.35
C SER A 211 7.43 -4.44 8.14
N ARG A 212 6.84 -4.27 6.94
CA ARG A 212 7.60 -3.97 5.72
C ARG A 212 8.14 -2.54 5.69
N ALA A 213 7.34 -1.56 6.10
CA ALA A 213 7.74 -0.15 6.15
C ALA A 213 8.97 0.08 7.04
N TYR A 214 9.11 -0.71 8.11
CA TYR A 214 10.23 -0.67 9.04
C TYR A 214 11.31 -1.73 8.78
N ASN A 215 11.36 -2.32 7.57
CA ASN A 215 12.38 -3.32 7.20
C ASN A 215 12.50 -4.48 8.20
N LEU A 216 11.37 -4.98 8.71
CA LEU A 216 11.27 -6.05 9.72
C LEU A 216 11.82 -5.67 11.10
N ASP A 217 12.06 -4.39 11.39
CA ASP A 217 12.23 -3.94 12.77
C ASP A 217 10.89 -4.01 13.51
N VAL A 218 10.69 -5.15 14.19
CA VAL A 218 9.48 -5.46 14.95
C VAL A 218 9.19 -4.38 16.00
N PHE A 219 10.19 -3.87 16.71
CA PHE A 219 9.93 -2.91 17.80
C PHE A 219 9.42 -1.58 17.27
N SER A 220 10.03 -1.08 16.19
CA SER A 220 9.57 0.13 15.53
C SER A 220 8.16 -0.03 14.94
N ALA A 221 7.86 -1.17 14.32
CA ALA A 221 6.53 -1.47 13.80
C ALA A 221 5.46 -1.56 14.91
N LEU A 222 5.75 -2.23 16.04
CA LEU A 222 4.83 -2.35 17.17
C LEU A 222 4.52 -0.99 17.80
N LYS A 223 5.51 -0.10 17.90
CA LYS A 223 5.29 1.27 18.42
C LYS A 223 4.28 2.05 17.60
N ARG A 224 4.23 1.83 16.28
CA ARG A 224 3.23 2.44 15.40
C ARG A 224 1.85 1.84 15.60
N CYS A 225 1.75 0.55 15.88
CA CYS A 225 0.48 -0.08 16.23
C CYS A 225 -0.14 0.52 17.52
N ASP A 226 0.66 1.08 18.43
CA ASP A 226 0.17 1.75 19.65
C ASP A 226 -0.69 3.00 19.36
N GLU A 227 -0.62 3.55 18.14
CA GLU A 227 -1.39 4.72 17.72
C GLU A 227 -2.90 4.43 17.60
N PHE A 228 -3.29 3.15 17.50
CA PHE A 228 -4.70 2.78 17.56
C PHE A 228 -5.27 2.99 18.98
N ASN A 229 -6.46 3.58 19.07
CA ASN A 229 -7.11 3.86 20.36
C ASN A 229 -7.60 2.60 21.10
N SER A 230 -7.96 1.56 20.35
CA SER A 230 -8.54 0.34 20.90
C SER A 230 -7.48 -0.72 21.12
N SER A 231 -7.47 -1.33 22.32
CA SER A 231 -6.59 -2.47 22.60
C SER A 231 -6.84 -3.67 21.66
N ILE A 232 -8.04 -3.77 21.08
CA ILE A 232 -8.37 -4.83 20.12
C ILE A 232 -7.70 -4.56 18.77
N ASP A 233 -7.75 -3.31 18.30
CA ASP A 233 -7.10 -2.88 17.05
C ASP A 233 -5.57 -3.01 17.19
N GLN A 234 -5.02 -2.56 18.33
CA GLN A 234 -3.61 -2.74 18.68
C GLN A 234 -3.19 -4.21 18.59
N ARG A 235 -3.92 -5.13 19.25
CA ARG A 235 -3.63 -6.56 19.20
C ARG A 235 -3.75 -7.14 17.79
N ALA A 236 -4.72 -6.69 17.00
CA ALA A 236 -4.85 -7.13 15.61
C ALA A 236 -3.63 -6.70 14.78
N CYS A 237 -3.20 -5.44 14.91
CA CYS A 237 -2.02 -4.88 14.28
C CYS A 237 -0.74 -5.62 14.70
N TYR A 238 -0.51 -5.86 16.00
CA TYR A 238 0.64 -6.61 16.49
C TYR A 238 0.70 -8.02 15.87
N ARG A 239 -0.44 -8.71 15.79
CA ARG A 239 -0.51 -10.05 15.15
C ARG A 239 -0.09 -9.99 13.68
N GLY A 240 -0.42 -8.92 12.96
CA GLY A 240 0.03 -8.71 11.59
C GLY A 240 1.54 -8.50 11.51
N VAL A 241 2.11 -7.67 12.40
CA VAL A 241 3.56 -7.44 12.48
C VAL A 241 4.34 -8.75 12.65
N PHE A 242 3.90 -9.59 13.59
CA PHE A 242 4.57 -10.86 13.86
C PHE A 242 4.47 -11.86 12.70
N MET A 243 3.42 -11.83 11.87
CA MET A 243 3.26 -12.76 10.75
C MET A 243 4.24 -12.54 9.61
N GLU A 244 4.70 -11.30 9.38
CA GLU A 244 5.71 -10.99 8.36
C GLU A 244 7.15 -11.24 8.86
N ASN A 245 7.33 -11.55 10.15
CA ASN A 245 8.62 -11.77 10.79
C ASN A 245 8.83 -13.24 11.23
N LEU A 246 8.31 -14.20 10.45
CA LEU A 246 8.49 -15.65 10.64
C LEU A 246 9.35 -16.26 9.54
#